data_AF-B5GPG3-F1
#
_entry.id   AF-B5GPG3-F1
#
_cell.length_a   1.000
_cell.length_b   1.000
_cell.length_c   1.000
_cell.angle_alpha   90.00
_cell.angle_beta   90.00
_cell.angle_gamma   90.00
#
_symmetry.space_group_name_H-M   'P 1'
#
loop_
_entity.id
_entity.type
_entity.pdbx_description
1 polymer ?
#
loop_
_entity_poly.entity_id
_entity_poly.type
_entity_poly.pdbx_seq_one_letter_code
_entity_poly.pdbx_strand_id
1 'polypeptide(L)'
;MNDLFLRPCPITTSLPGAIRDLNAVCREAGLPLSVNPSTEDPARRVDLGTIDEDIVLQLTDLLRRSMKRAYETRDRMRRALAAHGLDAPDLGLADGEIVLGNLTVAAADRLAQLLGAPPRPPRPDRDLDDWPEAQKTVARLQGAFREATGGGFLDLLFLSDCLRCGGEPVVSTGPIPLKSARRLVSALEFGGDR
;
A
#
# COMPACT_ATOMS: atom_id res chain seq x y z
N MET A 1 35.54 16.67 6.03
CA MET A 1 34.65 15.50 6.14
C MET A 1 33.32 15.99 6.69
N ASN A 2 32.36 16.24 5.80
CA ASN A 2 30.94 16.40 6.12
C ASN A 2 30.19 16.36 4.78
N ASP A 3 29.84 15.14 4.37
CA ASP A 3 28.96 14.90 3.23
C ASP A 3 27.53 15.24 3.63
N LEU A 4 27.07 16.36 3.09
CA LEU A 4 25.67 16.75 3.07
C LEU A 4 24.91 15.72 2.24
N PHE A 5 24.06 14.93 2.91
CA PHE A 5 23.00 14.14 2.27
C PHE A 5 22.08 15.10 1.50
N LEU A 6 22.40 15.31 0.23
CA LEU A 6 21.53 15.95 -0.74
C LEU A 6 20.29 15.06 -0.88
N ARG A 7 19.19 15.52 -0.27
CA ARG A 7 17.85 15.09 -0.69
C ARG A 7 17.71 15.47 -2.16
N PRO A 8 17.37 14.55 -3.08
CA PRO A 8 17.04 14.97 -4.42
C PRO A 8 15.80 15.87 -4.35
N CYS A 9 15.98 17.12 -4.78
CA CYS A 9 14.89 18.06 -5.03
C CYS A 9 13.86 17.40 -5.97
N PRO A 10 12.57 17.77 -5.89
CA PRO A 10 11.64 17.43 -6.95
C PRO A 10 12.09 18.20 -8.19
N ILE A 11 12.82 17.54 -9.09
CA ILE A 11 13.19 18.14 -10.36
C ILE A 11 11.88 18.23 -11.13
N THR A 12 11.42 19.45 -11.40
CA THR A 12 10.42 19.69 -12.45
C THR A 12 11.15 19.46 -13.79
N THR A 13 11.50 18.21 -14.07
CA THR A 13 12.18 17.83 -15.31
C THR A 13 11.18 17.97 -16.44
N SER A 14 11.50 18.83 -17.41
CA SER A 14 10.88 18.74 -18.73
C SER A 14 11.06 17.32 -19.26
N LEU A 15 10.11 16.84 -20.09
CA LEU A 15 10.16 15.48 -20.64
C LEU A 15 11.54 15.15 -21.28
N PRO A 16 12.19 16.05 -22.04
CA PRO A 16 13.53 15.81 -22.57
C PRO A 16 14.62 15.64 -21.50
N GLY A 17 14.49 16.31 -20.35
CA GLY A 17 15.35 16.11 -19.19
C GLY A 17 15.15 14.70 -18.60
N ALA A 18 13.90 14.32 -18.34
CA ALA A 18 13.56 13.00 -17.79
C ALA A 18 14.00 11.84 -18.71
N ILE A 19 13.87 11.99 -20.04
CA ILE A 19 14.34 11.00 -21.02
C ILE A 19 15.86 10.81 -20.92
N ARG A 20 16.61 11.92 -20.80
CA ARG A 20 18.07 11.88 -20.69
C ARG A 20 18.51 11.20 -19.41
N ASP A 21 17.87 11.54 -18.30
CA ASP A 21 18.17 10.99 -16.99
C ASP A 21 17.87 9.48 -16.96
N LEU A 22 16.72 9.06 -17.51
CA LEU A 22 16.36 7.65 -17.60
C LEU A 22 17.34 6.87 -18.48
N ASN A 23 17.73 7.39 -19.65
CA ASN A 23 18.74 6.76 -20.50
C ASN A 23 20.11 6.64 -19.81
N ALA A 24 20.50 7.64 -19.01
CA ALA A 24 21.73 7.58 -18.22
C ALA A 24 21.67 6.45 -17.18
N VAL A 25 20.58 6.38 -16.41
CA VAL A 25 20.37 5.33 -15.40
C VAL A 25 20.31 3.93 -16.05
N CYS A 26 19.64 3.77 -17.19
CA CYS A 26 19.62 2.51 -17.92
C CYS A 26 21.03 2.07 -18.33
N ARG A 27 21.84 2.99 -18.87
CA ARG A 27 23.23 2.70 -19.26
C ARG A 27 24.11 2.34 -18.07
N GLU A 28 23.98 3.07 -16.96
CA GLU A 28 24.70 2.79 -15.72
C GLU A 28 24.31 1.44 -15.11
N ALA A 29 23.04 1.05 -15.24
CA ALA A 29 22.53 -0.25 -14.83
C ALA A 29 22.89 -1.39 -15.80
N GLY A 30 23.55 -1.10 -16.92
CA GLY A 30 23.90 -2.07 -17.95
C GLY A 30 22.72 -2.52 -18.82
N LEU A 31 21.58 -1.84 -18.75
CA LEU A 31 20.38 -2.16 -19.51
C LEU A 31 20.46 -1.52 -20.90
N PRO A 32 20.50 -2.29 -22.01
CA PRO A 32 20.58 -1.77 -23.38
C PRO A 32 19.22 -1.23 -23.88
N LEU A 33 18.49 -0.51 -23.01
CA LEU A 33 17.21 0.11 -23.29
C LEU A 33 17.42 1.56 -23.71
N SER A 34 16.86 1.94 -24.87
CA SER A 34 16.82 3.32 -25.32
C SER A 34 15.41 3.88 -25.18
N VAL A 35 15.29 5.01 -24.49
CA VAL A 35 14.04 5.74 -24.30
C VAL A 35 14.06 6.95 -25.24
N ASN A 36 13.05 7.08 -26.08
CA ASN A 36 12.95 8.17 -27.06
C ASN A 36 11.63 8.92 -26.88
N PRO A 37 11.54 10.20 -27.28
CA PRO A 37 10.26 10.88 -27.41
C PRO A 37 9.37 10.12 -28.39
N SER A 38 8.08 10.02 -28.08
CA SER A 38 7.14 9.33 -28.97
C SER A 38 6.96 10.08 -30.29
N THR A 39 6.76 9.36 -31.38
CA THR A 39 6.46 9.99 -32.67
C THR A 39 5.06 10.60 -32.72
N GLU A 40 4.12 10.09 -31.91
CA GLU A 40 2.73 10.57 -31.88
C GLU A 40 2.55 11.85 -31.06
N ASP A 41 3.20 11.92 -29.90
CA ASP A 41 3.14 13.07 -29.00
C ASP A 41 4.49 13.25 -28.28
N PRO A 42 5.49 13.83 -28.95
CA PRO A 42 6.84 13.95 -28.40
C PRO A 42 6.92 14.88 -27.18
N ALA A 43 5.88 15.68 -26.91
CA ALA A 43 5.84 16.58 -25.77
C ALA A 43 5.33 15.89 -24.49
N ARG A 44 4.59 14.79 -24.60
CA ARG A 44 3.93 14.12 -23.46
C ARG A 44 4.18 12.63 -23.35
N ARG A 45 4.69 11.98 -24.39
CA ARG A 45 4.85 10.53 -24.47
C ARG A 45 6.28 10.13 -24.79
N VAL A 46 6.65 8.95 -24.31
CA VAL A 46 7.94 8.31 -24.57
C VAL A 46 7.71 6.91 -25.08
N ASP A 47 8.51 6.52 -26.05
CA ASP A 47 8.55 5.16 -26.56
C ASP A 47 9.79 4.49 -25.98
N LEU A 48 9.57 3.34 -25.34
CA LEU A 48 10.65 2.40 -25.10
C LEU A 48 10.99 1.81 -26.47
N GLY A 49 12.27 1.86 -26.86
CA GLY A 49 12.74 1.31 -28.13
C GLY A 49 12.50 -0.21 -28.23
N THR A 50 13.25 -0.89 -29.08
CA THR A 50 13.11 -2.35 -29.19
C THR A 50 13.44 -3.01 -27.86
N ILE A 51 12.47 -3.73 -27.30
CA ILE A 51 12.62 -4.52 -26.08
C ILE A 51 12.62 -6.00 -26.48
N ASP A 52 13.74 -6.66 -26.30
CA ASP A 52 13.84 -8.12 -26.41
C ASP A 52 13.60 -8.80 -25.05
N GLU A 53 13.57 -10.14 -25.05
CA GLU A 53 13.30 -10.92 -23.84
C GLU A 53 14.33 -10.65 -22.72
N ASP A 54 15.60 -10.49 -23.06
CA ASP A 54 16.66 -10.23 -22.07
C ASP A 54 16.46 -8.86 -21.40
N ILE A 55 16.14 -7.83 -22.18
CA ILE A 55 15.81 -6.49 -21.65
C ILE A 55 14.58 -6.56 -20.74
N VAL A 56 13.53 -7.31 -21.13
CA VAL A 56 12.33 -7.49 -20.26
C VAL A 56 12.72 -8.12 -18.93
N LEU A 57 13.52 -9.19 -18.94
CA LEU A 57 13.95 -9.89 -17.73
C LEU A 57 14.79 -8.99 -16.82
N GLN A 58 15.77 -8.27 -17.37
CA GLN A 58 16.62 -7.36 -16.62
C GLN A 58 15.85 -6.17 -16.05
N LEU A 59 14.94 -5.56 -16.82
CA LEU A 59 14.09 -4.47 -16.35
C LEU A 59 13.16 -4.95 -15.23
N THR A 60 12.58 -6.14 -15.38
CA THR A 60 11.73 -6.75 -14.34
C THR A 60 12.50 -6.97 -13.05
N ASP A 61 13.73 -7.47 -13.14
CA ASP A 61 14.59 -7.71 -11.98
C ASP A 61 15.04 -6.41 -11.30
N LEU A 62 15.34 -5.36 -12.08
CA LEU A 62 15.61 -4.01 -11.55
C LEU A 62 14.41 -3.44 -10.79
N LEU A 63 13.19 -3.54 -11.35
CA LEU A 63 11.97 -3.09 -10.70
C LEU A 63 11.68 -3.90 -9.42
N ARG A 64 11.90 -5.23 -9.45
CA ARG A 64 11.76 -6.07 -8.26
C ARG A 64 12.75 -5.69 -7.16
N ARG A 65 14.00 -5.39 -7.52
CA ARG A 65 15.03 -4.92 -6.58
C ARG A 65 14.66 -3.57 -5.97
N SER A 66 14.22 -2.61 -6.77
CA SER A 66 13.83 -1.30 -6.25
C SER A 66 12.63 -1.39 -5.32
N MET A 67 11.69 -2.29 -5.60
CA MET A 67 10.50 -2.55 -4.79
C MET A 67 10.70 -3.59 -3.68
N LYS A 68 11.91 -4.14 -3.50
CA LYS A 68 12.19 -5.23 -2.55
C LYS A 68 11.60 -4.95 -1.16
N ARG A 69 11.79 -3.73 -0.65
CA ARG A 69 11.30 -3.31 0.67
C ARG A 69 9.77 -3.31 0.77
N ALA A 70 9.08 -2.95 -0.32
CA ALA A 70 7.63 -2.95 -0.38
C ALA A 70 7.09 -4.39 -0.34
N TYR A 71 7.68 -5.28 -1.13
CA TYR A 71 7.35 -6.71 -1.10
C TYR A 71 7.61 -7.36 0.27
N GLU A 72 8.76 -7.11 0.88
CA GLU A 72 9.07 -7.60 2.23
C GLU A 72 8.06 -7.10 3.27
N THR A 73 7.66 -5.83 3.18
CA THR A 73 6.65 -5.25 4.09
C THR A 73 5.28 -5.89 3.87
N ARG A 74 4.85 -6.08 2.62
CA ARG A 74 3.60 -6.78 2.29
C ARG A 74 3.61 -8.20 2.84
N ASP A 75 4.69 -8.94 2.66
CA ASP A 75 4.76 -10.34 3.09
C ASP A 75 4.80 -10.47 4.62
N ARG A 76 5.46 -9.52 5.30
CA ARG A 76 5.38 -9.42 6.77
C ARG A 76 3.97 -9.07 7.24
N MET A 77 3.31 -8.12 6.59
CA MET A 77 1.91 -7.76 6.89
C MET A 77 1.01 -8.99 6.77
N ARG A 78 1.14 -9.74 5.66
CA ARG A 78 0.36 -10.98 5.44
C ARG A 78 0.55 -11.97 6.57
N ARG A 79 1.81 -12.22 6.98
CA ARG A 79 2.12 -13.13 8.08
C ARG A 79 1.59 -12.64 9.41
N ALA A 80 1.71 -11.34 9.70
CA ALA A 80 1.23 -10.76 10.95
C ALA A 80 -0.31 -10.83 11.06
N LEU A 81 -1.03 -10.50 9.98
CA LEU A 81 -2.50 -10.63 9.93
C LEU A 81 -2.93 -12.09 10.08
N ALA A 82 -2.28 -13.01 9.35
CA ALA A 82 -2.57 -14.44 9.43
C ALA A 82 -2.31 -15.02 10.84
N ALA A 83 -1.24 -14.60 11.52
CA ALA A 83 -0.94 -15.03 12.89
C ALA A 83 -2.04 -14.62 13.88
N HIS A 84 -2.75 -13.53 13.60
CA HIS A 84 -3.90 -13.06 14.38
C HIS A 84 -5.24 -13.56 13.84
N GLY A 85 -5.24 -14.49 12.88
CA GLY A 85 -6.47 -15.04 12.28
C GLY A 85 -7.30 -14.01 11.52
N LEU A 86 -6.67 -12.97 10.99
CA LEU A 86 -7.28 -12.01 10.08
C LEU A 86 -6.96 -12.39 8.64
N ASP A 87 -7.98 -12.66 7.85
CA ASP A 87 -7.84 -12.84 6.42
C ASP A 87 -7.85 -11.50 5.70
N ALA A 88 -6.99 -11.37 4.69
CA ALA A 88 -6.85 -10.19 3.84
C ALA A 88 -6.49 -10.67 2.43
N PRO A 89 -7.46 -11.26 1.71
CA PRO A 89 -7.21 -11.90 0.42
C PRO A 89 -6.73 -10.90 -0.64
N ASP A 90 -7.17 -9.65 -0.52
CA ASP A 90 -6.85 -8.55 -1.41
C ASP A 90 -5.55 -7.81 -1.04
N LEU A 91 -4.78 -8.32 -0.05
CA LEU A 91 -3.54 -7.70 0.39
C LEU A 91 -2.51 -7.67 -0.74
N GLY A 92 -2.21 -6.46 -1.22
CA GLY A 92 -1.40 -6.23 -2.40
C GLY A 92 -0.52 -4.98 -2.33
N LEU A 93 0.05 -4.66 -3.49
CA LEU A 93 0.78 -3.42 -3.74
C LEU A 93 0.12 -2.72 -4.93
N ALA A 94 -0.21 -1.46 -4.75
CA ALA A 94 -0.69 -0.57 -5.81
C ALA A 94 0.09 0.74 -5.71
N ASP A 95 0.67 1.20 -6.83
CA ASP A 95 1.41 2.47 -6.90
C ASP A 95 2.52 2.64 -5.84
N GLY A 96 3.15 1.54 -5.42
CA GLY A 96 4.19 1.53 -4.39
C GLY A 96 3.67 1.60 -2.94
N GLU A 97 2.35 1.58 -2.77
CA GLU A 97 1.65 1.59 -1.49
C GLU A 97 1.03 0.22 -1.19
N ILE A 98 0.84 -0.07 0.10
CA ILE A 98 0.23 -1.32 0.56
C ILE A 98 -1.27 -1.15 0.59
N VAL A 99 -2.01 -2.07 -0.03
CA VAL A 99 -3.48 -2.09 0.02
C VAL A 99 -3.90 -3.33 0.80
N LEU A 100 -4.68 -3.18 1.88
CA LEU A 100 -5.24 -4.34 2.61
C LEU A 100 -6.47 -4.91 1.88
N GLY A 101 -7.21 -4.04 1.19
CA GLY A 101 -8.40 -4.36 0.42
C GLY A 101 -9.66 -4.34 1.27
N ASN A 102 -10.58 -5.26 1.01
CA ASN A 102 -11.85 -5.32 1.73
C ASN A 102 -11.74 -6.23 2.96
N LEU A 103 -12.12 -5.70 4.11
CA LEU A 103 -12.23 -6.45 5.36
C LEU A 103 -13.70 -6.59 5.73
N THR A 104 -14.11 -7.75 6.25
CA THR A 104 -15.43 -7.85 6.90
C THR A 104 -15.49 -6.86 8.07
N VAL A 105 -16.69 -6.41 8.46
CA VAL A 105 -16.80 -5.46 9.59
C VAL A 105 -16.26 -6.06 10.89
N ALA A 106 -16.45 -7.37 11.09
CA ALA A 106 -15.86 -8.11 12.20
C ALA A 106 -14.31 -8.14 12.15
N ALA A 107 -13.72 -8.38 10.98
CA ALA A 107 -12.27 -8.33 10.80
C ALA A 107 -11.71 -6.93 11.04
N ALA A 108 -12.41 -5.88 10.60
CA ALA A 108 -12.04 -4.48 10.86
C ALA A 108 -12.09 -4.12 12.35
N ASP A 109 -13.12 -4.55 13.10
CA ASP A 109 -13.17 -4.32 14.55
C ASP A 109 -12.09 -5.09 15.30
N ARG A 110 -11.81 -6.34 14.91
CA ARG A 110 -10.72 -7.14 15.46
C ARG A 110 -9.36 -6.51 15.17
N LEU A 111 -9.14 -6.01 13.95
CA LEU A 111 -7.93 -5.27 13.62
C LEU A 111 -7.79 -4.02 14.48
N ALA A 112 -8.87 -3.25 14.70
CA ALA A 112 -8.84 -2.10 15.60
C ALA A 112 -8.40 -2.50 17.02
N GLN A 113 -8.92 -3.62 17.54
CA GLN A 113 -8.54 -4.14 18.86
C GLN A 113 -7.06 -4.54 18.93
N LEU A 114 -6.54 -5.24 17.91
CA LEU A 114 -5.11 -5.59 17.83
C LEU A 114 -4.19 -4.38 17.76
N LEU A 115 -4.71 -3.24 17.30
CA LEU A 115 -4.00 -1.97 17.26
C LEU A 115 -4.18 -1.13 18.54
N GLY A 116 -4.81 -1.68 19.57
CA GLY A 116 -4.95 -1.06 20.88
C GLY A 116 -6.31 -0.39 21.13
N ALA A 117 -7.30 -0.54 20.24
CA ALA A 117 -8.65 -0.07 20.54
C ALA A 117 -9.24 -0.88 21.72
N PRO A 118 -9.91 -0.23 22.69
CA PRO A 118 -10.48 -0.93 23.83
C PRO A 118 -11.54 -1.94 23.38
N PRO A 119 -11.62 -3.16 23.94
CA PRO A 119 -12.61 -4.15 23.52
C PRO A 119 -14.03 -3.61 23.70
N ARG A 120 -14.94 -3.95 22.77
CA ARG A 120 -16.35 -3.57 22.94
C ARG A 120 -16.99 -4.48 24.01
N PRO A 121 -17.86 -3.93 24.88
CA PRO A 121 -18.63 -4.77 25.78
C PRO A 121 -19.51 -5.71 24.95
N PRO A 122 -19.59 -7.01 25.30
CA PRO A 122 -20.44 -7.97 24.60
C PRO A 122 -21.90 -7.50 24.70
N ARG A 123 -22.57 -7.42 23.57
CA ARG A 123 -24.00 -7.10 23.47
C ARG A 123 -24.66 -8.11 22.54
N PRO A 124 -25.61 -8.92 23.03
CA PRO A 124 -26.18 -10.02 22.26
C PRO A 124 -27.05 -9.55 21.08
N ASP A 125 -27.46 -8.28 21.07
CA ASP A 125 -28.27 -7.63 20.04
C ASP A 125 -27.45 -6.73 19.10
N ARG A 126 -26.12 -6.66 19.26
CA ARG A 126 -25.27 -5.84 18.40
C ARG A 126 -24.97 -6.57 17.10
N ASP A 127 -25.65 -6.14 16.05
CA ASP A 127 -25.23 -6.40 14.68
C ASP A 127 -24.13 -5.40 14.30
N LEU A 128 -22.94 -5.90 13.96
CA LEU A 128 -21.83 -5.03 13.52
C LEU A 128 -22.02 -4.56 12.08
N ASP A 129 -22.79 -5.30 11.29
CA ASP A 129 -22.99 -5.04 9.88
C ASP A 129 -24.06 -3.96 9.66
N ASP A 130 -24.86 -3.65 10.69
CA ASP A 130 -25.76 -2.50 10.69
C ASP A 130 -24.97 -1.19 10.60
N TRP A 131 -25.47 -0.28 9.75
CA TRP A 131 -24.76 0.93 9.35
C TRP A 131 -24.22 1.77 10.53
N PRO A 132 -24.98 2.04 11.62
CA PRO A 132 -24.49 2.81 12.76
C PRO A 132 -23.35 2.10 13.52
N GLU A 133 -23.36 0.78 13.61
CA GLU A 133 -22.30 0.01 14.29
C GLU A 133 -21.08 -0.16 13.39
N ALA A 134 -21.27 -0.33 12.09
CA ALA A 134 -20.21 -0.34 11.09
C ALA A 134 -19.46 1.00 11.04
N GLN A 135 -20.17 2.13 11.08
CA GLN A 135 -19.53 3.46 11.15
C GLN A 135 -18.70 3.64 12.44
N LYS A 136 -19.17 3.12 13.58
CA LYS A 136 -18.37 3.09 14.82
C LYS A 136 -17.13 2.22 14.66
N THR A 137 -17.22 1.11 13.93
CA THR A 137 -16.08 0.25 13.60
C THR A 137 -15.05 0.97 12.75
N VAL A 138 -15.49 1.67 11.69
CA VAL A 138 -14.62 2.49 10.84
C VAL A 138 -13.89 3.54 11.68
N ALA A 139 -14.62 4.29 12.52
CA ALA A 139 -14.01 5.31 13.38
C ALA A 139 -13.01 4.72 14.39
N ARG A 140 -13.33 3.56 14.99
CA ARG A 140 -12.42 2.84 15.89
C ARG A 140 -11.14 2.42 15.18
N LEU A 141 -11.26 1.81 14.00
CA LEU A 141 -10.12 1.37 13.21
C LEU A 141 -9.25 2.57 12.80
N GLN A 142 -9.88 3.67 12.38
CA GLN A 142 -9.16 4.88 11.99
C GLN A 142 -8.37 5.48 13.16
N GLY A 143 -8.98 5.53 14.36
CA GLY A 143 -8.32 6.00 15.58
C GLY A 143 -7.14 5.11 15.98
N ALA A 144 -7.38 3.80 16.09
CA ALA A 144 -6.35 2.84 16.47
C ALA A 144 -5.18 2.80 15.46
N PHE A 145 -5.48 2.87 14.16
CA PHE A 145 -4.46 2.97 13.13
C PHE A 145 -3.61 4.24 13.29
N ARG A 146 -4.25 5.39 13.52
CA ARG A 146 -3.54 6.66 13.70
C ARG A 146 -2.59 6.59 14.90
N GLU A 147 -3.03 6.02 16.01
CA GLU A 147 -2.20 5.85 17.21
C GLU A 147 -1.05 4.87 16.96
N ALA A 148 -1.35 3.67 16.45
CA ALA A 148 -0.37 2.62 16.18
C ALA A 148 0.71 3.05 15.15
N THR A 149 0.34 3.88 14.17
CA THR A 149 1.27 4.36 13.15
C THR A 149 1.91 5.71 13.46
N GLY A 150 1.62 6.30 14.62
CA GLY A 150 2.18 7.59 15.05
C GLY A 150 1.75 8.76 14.15
N GLY A 151 0.44 8.89 13.92
CA GLY A 151 -0.19 9.96 13.15
C GLY A 151 -0.51 9.62 11.70
N GLY A 152 -0.40 8.35 11.28
CA GLY A 152 -0.78 7.94 9.94
C GLY A 152 -2.28 8.08 9.68
N PHE A 153 -2.64 8.20 8.41
CA PHE A 153 -4.02 8.20 7.94
C PHE A 153 -4.29 6.93 7.14
N LEU A 154 -5.47 6.34 7.37
CA LEU A 154 -6.01 5.23 6.60
C LEU A 154 -7.36 5.70 6.06
N ASP A 155 -7.49 5.70 4.74
CA ASP A 155 -8.77 5.94 4.10
C ASP A 155 -9.64 4.70 4.25
N LEU A 156 -10.85 4.88 4.74
CA LEU A 156 -11.76 3.81 5.09
C LEU A 156 -13.14 4.13 4.56
N LEU A 157 -13.72 3.19 3.82
CA LEU A 157 -15.06 3.29 3.29
C LEU A 157 -15.86 2.07 3.71
N PHE A 158 -16.96 2.28 4.42
CA PHE A 158 -17.94 1.22 4.64
C PHE A 158 -18.79 1.03 3.38
N LEU A 159 -18.76 -0.18 2.85
CA LEU A 159 -19.62 -0.64 1.76
C LEU A 159 -20.70 -1.51 2.39
N SER A 160 -21.95 -1.05 2.34
CA SER A 160 -23.10 -1.83 2.80
C SER A 160 -23.31 -3.06 1.92
N ASP A 161 -24.20 -3.93 2.35
CA ASP A 161 -24.65 -5.06 1.55
C ASP A 161 -25.12 -4.59 0.17
N CYS A 162 -24.71 -5.32 -0.86
CA CYS A 162 -25.13 -5.02 -2.22
C CYS A 162 -26.27 -5.95 -2.60
N LEU A 163 -27.50 -5.45 -2.52
CA LEU A 163 -28.72 -6.18 -2.93
C LEU A 163 -28.69 -6.69 -4.38
N ARG A 164 -27.82 -6.12 -5.23
CA ARG A 164 -27.70 -6.50 -6.65
C ARG A 164 -26.73 -7.65 -6.90
N CYS A 165 -25.62 -7.74 -6.16
CA CYS A 165 -24.63 -8.80 -6.33
C CYS A 165 -24.53 -9.76 -5.14
N GLY A 166 -25.33 -9.56 -4.09
CA GLY A 166 -25.31 -10.37 -2.88
C GLY A 166 -24.04 -10.21 -2.05
N GLY A 167 -23.29 -9.13 -2.24
CA GLY A 167 -22.05 -8.87 -1.50
C GLY A 167 -22.35 -8.55 -0.04
N GLU A 168 -21.57 -9.16 0.86
CA GLU A 168 -21.64 -8.89 2.30
C GLU A 168 -21.08 -7.49 2.63
N PRO A 169 -21.51 -6.89 3.75
CA PRO A 169 -20.96 -5.61 4.22
C PRO A 169 -19.46 -5.68 4.53
N VAL A 170 -18.70 -4.72 4.01
CA VAL A 170 -17.23 -4.68 4.16
C VAL A 170 -16.74 -3.26 4.46
N VAL A 171 -15.59 -3.19 5.12
CA VAL A 171 -14.79 -1.97 5.25
C VAL A 171 -13.65 -2.05 4.23
N SER A 172 -13.74 -1.22 3.20
CA SER A 172 -12.70 -1.07 2.20
C SER A 172 -11.60 -0.15 2.70
N THR A 173 -10.34 -0.58 2.56
CA THR A 173 -9.18 0.23 2.92
C THR A 173 -8.55 0.86 1.69
N GLY A 174 -8.31 2.16 1.73
CA GLY A 174 -7.47 2.83 0.76
C GLY A 174 -5.98 2.47 0.89
N PRO A 175 -5.15 2.98 -0.02
CA PRO A 175 -3.72 2.66 -0.03
C PRO A 175 -3.01 3.23 1.20
N ILE A 176 -2.02 2.47 1.69
CA ILE A 176 -1.24 2.76 2.88
C ILE A 176 0.19 3.09 2.46
N PRO A 177 0.68 4.31 2.72
CA PRO A 177 2.06 4.66 2.44
C PRO A 177 3.03 3.68 3.12
N LEU A 178 4.09 3.27 2.41
CA LEU A 178 5.00 2.22 2.87
C LEU A 178 5.59 2.49 4.27
N LYS A 179 5.80 3.76 4.63
CA LYS A 179 6.26 4.15 5.97
C LYS A 179 5.23 3.79 7.06
N SER A 180 3.95 4.09 6.82
CA SER A 180 2.85 3.77 7.73
C SER A 180 2.61 2.27 7.79
N ALA A 181 2.66 1.57 6.64
CA ALA A 181 2.52 0.12 6.58
C ALA A 181 3.59 -0.59 7.40
N ARG A 182 4.85 -0.13 7.36
CA ARG A 182 5.92 -0.70 8.20
C ARG A 182 5.67 -0.51 9.70
N ARG A 183 5.16 0.66 10.10
CA ARG A 183 4.79 0.91 11.50
C ARG A 183 3.61 0.03 11.93
N LEU A 184 2.62 -0.13 11.05
CA LEU A 184 1.49 -1.02 11.25
C LEU A 184 1.95 -2.48 11.44
N VAL A 185 2.84 -2.99 10.58
CA VAL A 185 3.44 -4.33 10.75
C VAL A 185 4.12 -4.45 12.11
N SER A 186 4.93 -3.47 12.50
CA SER A 186 5.58 -3.50 13.82
C SER A 186 4.58 -3.47 14.98
N ALA A 187 3.48 -2.72 14.86
CA ALA A 187 2.42 -2.72 15.86
C ALA A 187 1.71 -4.09 15.93
N LEU A 188 1.49 -4.75 14.81
CA LEU A 188 0.87 -6.09 14.78
C LEU A 188 1.79 -7.19 15.32
N GLU A 189 3.10 -7.09 15.06
CA GLU A 189 4.09 -8.08 15.52
C GLU A 189 4.44 -7.91 17.02
N PHE A 190 4.43 -6.69 17.55
CA PHE A 190 4.96 -6.39 18.91
C PHE A 190 3.98 -5.63 19.82
N GLY A 191 2.84 -5.16 19.33
CA GLY A 191 1.90 -4.32 20.06
C GLY A 191 0.81 -5.07 20.82
N GLY A 192 0.69 -6.39 20.65
CA GLY A 192 -0.37 -7.21 21.25
C GLY A 192 -0.27 -7.50 22.75
N ASP A 193 0.80 -7.06 23.42
CA ASP A 193 1.06 -7.31 24.86
C ASP A 193 0.79 -6.08 25.75
N ARG A 194 -0.13 -5.19 25.37
CA ARG A 194 -0.48 -4.00 26.18
C ARG A 194 -1.94 -3.97 26.60
#